data_AF-A0A1Q9V5C5-F1
#
_entry.id   AF-A0A1Q9V5C5-F1
#
_cell.length_a   1.000
_cell.length_b   1.000
_cell.length_c   1.000
_cell.angle_alpha   90.00
_cell.angle_beta   90.00
_cell.angle_gamma   90.00
#
_symmetry.space_group_name_H-M   'P 1'
#
loop_
_entity.id
_entity.type
_entity.pdbx_description
1 polymer ?
#
loop_
_entity_poly.entity_id
_entity_poly.type
_entity_poly.pdbx_seq_one_letter_code
_entity_poly.pdbx_strand_id
1 'polypeptide(L)'
;MGSEKKSPGAFDVRLVIALLIGVYGIVLTVLGLGFTTDEDLAKADGMNINLIAGIGMLIFTALFLLWVKLRPLRVPEPGDGADDTEAPAQQS
;
A
#
# COMPACT_ATOMS: atom_id res chain seq x y z
N MET A 1 19.61 32.80 -9.32
CA MET A 1 18.32 32.24 -8.90
C MET A 1 18.46 30.73 -8.97
N GLY A 2 18.77 30.08 -7.84
CA GLY A 2 18.95 28.63 -7.80
C GLY A 2 17.61 27.94 -8.01
N SER A 3 17.54 27.02 -8.96
CA SER A 3 16.37 26.18 -9.17
C SER A 3 16.23 25.25 -7.96
N GLU A 4 15.23 25.51 -7.11
CA GLU A 4 14.77 24.53 -6.13
C GLU A 4 14.31 23.27 -6.91
N LYS A 5 15.20 22.28 -7.00
CA LYS A 5 14.85 20.96 -7.53
C LYS A 5 13.88 20.32 -6.54
N LYS A 6 12.58 20.47 -6.79
CA LYS A 6 11.52 19.77 -6.08
C LYS A 6 11.73 18.26 -6.30
N SER A 7 12.28 17.57 -5.31
CA SER A 7 12.42 16.11 -5.35
C SER A 7 11.04 15.48 -5.57
N PRO A 8 10.86 14.60 -6.57
CA PRO A 8 9.61 13.88 -6.74
C PRO A 8 9.31 13.08 -5.46
N GLY A 9 8.16 13.33 -4.84
CA GLY A 9 7.74 12.56 -3.67
C GLY A 9 7.75 11.07 -3.99
N ALA A 10 8.35 10.26 -3.12
CA ALA A 10 8.41 8.82 -3.28
C ALA A 10 6.99 8.24 -3.45
N PHE A 11 6.70 7.68 -4.63
CA PHE A 11 5.43 7.01 -4.86
C PHE A 11 5.48 5.58 -4.29
N ASP A 12 4.83 5.36 -3.14
CA ASP A 12 4.76 4.05 -2.49
C ASP A 12 3.48 3.30 -2.90
N VAL A 13 3.64 2.32 -3.79
CA VAL A 13 2.54 1.46 -4.27
C VAL A 13 1.83 0.73 -3.12
N ARG A 14 2.51 0.47 -1.99
CA ARG A 14 1.92 -0.22 -0.85
C ARG A 14 0.80 0.59 -0.21
N LEU A 15 0.91 1.92 -0.21
CA LEU A 15 -0.16 2.79 0.30
C LEU A 15 -1.40 2.73 -0.60
N VAL A 16 -1.21 2.65 -1.92
CA VAL A 16 -2.32 2.49 -2.87
C VAL A 16 -2.99 1.13 -2.67
N ILE A 17 -2.22 0.06 -2.57
CA ILE A 17 -2.75 -1.30 -2.31
C ILE A 17 -3.52 -1.31 -0.97
N ALA A 18 -2.94 -0.74 0.09
CA ALA A 18 -3.58 -0.68 1.40
C ALA A 18 -4.91 0.09 1.37
N LEU A 19 -4.96 1.21 0.64
CA LEU A 19 -6.18 1.99 0.45
C LEU A 19 -7.25 1.17 -0.27
N LEU A 20 -6.90 0.51 -1.39
CA LEU A 20 -7.85 -0.27 -2.18
C LEU A 20 -8.43 -1.44 -1.38
N ILE A 21 -7.57 -2.21 -0.71
CA ILE A 21 -7.99 -3.32 0.15
C ILE A 21 -8.83 -2.78 1.33
N GLY A 22 -8.41 -1.69 1.97
CA GLY A 22 -9.13 -1.08 3.08
C GLY A 22 -10.53 -0.61 2.69
N VAL A 23 -10.66 0.13 1.58
CA VAL A 23 -11.97 0.59 1.08
C VAL A 23 -12.88 -0.59 0.76
N TYR A 24 -12.36 -1.61 0.06
CA TYR A 24 -13.16 -2.78 -0.24
C TYR A 24 -13.57 -3.56 1.02
N GLY A 25 -12.66 -3.70 1.99
CA GLY A 25 -12.96 -4.28 3.30
C GLY A 25 -14.08 -3.53 4.03
N ILE A 26 -14.06 -2.19 4.03
CA ILE A 26 -15.14 -1.37 4.59
C ILE A 26 -16.47 -1.68 3.89
N VAL A 27 -16.47 -1.72 2.55
CA VAL A 27 -17.69 -2.04 1.77
C VAL A 27 -18.24 -3.42 2.17
N LEU A 28 -17.38 -4.44 2.25
CA LEU A 28 -17.81 -5.79 2.66
C LEU A 28 -18.32 -5.84 4.10
N THR A 29 -17.69 -5.11 5.03
CA THR A 29 -18.19 -5.01 6.41
C THR A 29 -19.55 -4.33 6.46
N VAL A 30 -19.79 -3.26 5.71
CA VAL A 30 -21.09 -2.58 5.65
C VAL A 30 -22.16 -3.48 5.04
N LEU A 31 -21.84 -4.17 3.93
CA LEU A 31 -22.75 -5.15 3.31
C LEU A 31 -23.07 -6.30 4.27
N GLY A 32 -22.07 -6.79 4.98
CA GLY A 32 -22.23 -7.79 6.03
C GLY A 32 -23.14 -7.31 7.17
N LEU A 33 -22.95 -6.10 7.67
CA LEU A 33 -23.71 -5.60 8.82
C LEU A 33 -25.19 -5.29 8.53
N GLY A 34 -25.53 -4.83 7.33
CA GLY A 34 -26.85 -4.26 7.06
C GLY A 34 -27.57 -4.76 5.80
N PHE A 35 -26.89 -5.51 4.94
CA PHE A 35 -27.42 -5.90 3.62
C PHE A 35 -27.34 -7.41 3.36
N THR A 36 -27.14 -8.22 4.40
CA THR A 36 -27.11 -9.68 4.27
C THR A 36 -28.53 -10.23 4.29
N THR A 37 -28.90 -10.94 3.23
CA THR A 37 -30.22 -11.57 3.10
C THR A 37 -30.22 -13.01 3.61
N ASP A 38 -31.39 -13.54 3.93
CA ASP A 38 -31.54 -14.95 4.35
C ASP A 38 -31.10 -15.94 3.26
N GLU A 39 -31.23 -15.57 1.98
CA GLU A 39 -30.70 -16.36 0.85
C GLU A 39 -29.18 -16.39 0.83
N ASP A 40 -28.52 -15.28 1.18
CA ASP A 40 -27.05 -15.22 1.26
C ASP A 40 -26.53 -16.05 2.44
N LEU A 41 -27.22 -16.00 3.58
CA LEU A 41 -26.94 -16.84 4.74
C LEU A 41 -27.14 -18.32 4.42
N ALA A 42 -28.22 -18.68 3.73
CA ALA A 42 -28.51 -20.07 3.34
C ALA A 42 -27.43 -20.67 2.42
N LYS A 43 -26.83 -19.85 1.53
CA LYS A 43 -25.72 -20.28 0.66
C LYS A 43 -24.39 -20.45 1.39
N ALA A 44 -24.24 -19.82 2.55
CA ALA A 44 -23.02 -19.76 3.33
C ALA A 44 -23.14 -20.48 4.69
N ASP A 45 -24.02 -21.46 4.81
CA ASP A 45 -24.22 -22.27 6.02
C ASP A 45 -24.54 -21.42 7.27
N GLY A 46 -25.33 -20.36 7.08
CA GLY A 46 -25.69 -19.41 8.12
C GLY A 46 -24.57 -18.43 8.51
N MET A 47 -23.41 -18.47 7.86
CA MET A 47 -22.33 -17.51 8.10
C MET A 47 -22.40 -16.30 7.18
N ASN A 48 -22.16 -15.12 7.75
CA ASN A 48 -22.06 -13.89 6.99
C ASN A 48 -20.65 -13.73 6.39
N ILE A 49 -20.47 -14.27 5.17
CA ILE A 49 -19.17 -14.30 4.52
C ILE A 49 -18.63 -12.89 4.22
N ASN A 50 -19.50 -11.95 3.85
CA ASN A 50 -19.13 -10.56 3.59
C ASN A 50 -18.58 -9.91 4.86
N LEU A 51 -19.23 -10.14 6.01
CA LEU A 51 -18.79 -9.59 7.29
C LEU A 51 -17.44 -10.15 7.72
N ILE A 52 -17.27 -11.47 7.70
CA ILE A 52 -16.02 -12.13 8.12
C ILE A 52 -14.87 -11.71 7.19
N ALA A 53 -15.10 -11.74 5.88
CA ALA A 53 -14.11 -11.32 4.89
C ALA A 53 -13.74 -9.83 5.06
N GLY A 54 -14.74 -8.95 5.21
CA GLY A 54 -14.52 -7.52 5.43
C GLY A 54 -13.69 -7.25 6.68
N ILE A 55 -14.05 -7.85 7.82
CA ILE A 55 -13.29 -7.72 9.07
C ILE A 55 -11.85 -8.25 8.91
N GLY A 56 -11.67 -9.40 8.25
CA GLY A 56 -10.34 -9.94 7.95
C GLY A 56 -9.49 -8.98 7.12
N MET A 57 -10.07 -8.36 6.09
CA MET A 57 -9.39 -7.36 5.26
C MET A 57 -9.03 -6.10 6.06
N LEU A 58 -9.90 -5.62 6.95
CA LEU A 58 -9.61 -4.45 7.78
C LEU A 58 -8.45 -4.70 8.75
N ILE A 59 -8.43 -5.87 9.40
CA ILE A 59 -7.32 -6.29 10.27
C ILE A 59 -6.03 -6.36 9.46
N PHE A 60 -6.06 -7.03 8.30
CA PHE A 60 -4.90 -7.14 7.42
C PHE A 60 -4.38 -5.77 6.98
N THR A 61 -5.26 -4.87 6.51
CA THR A 61 -4.89 -3.51 6.10
C THR A 61 -4.28 -2.73 7.27
N ALA A 62 -4.83 -2.83 8.48
CA ALA A 62 -4.28 -2.15 9.65
C ALA A 62 -2.85 -2.65 9.98
N LEU A 63 -2.63 -3.96 9.97
CA LEU A 63 -1.30 -4.56 10.17
C LEU A 63 -0.33 -4.17 9.06
N PHE A 64 -0.80 -4.13 7.82
CA PHE A 64 0.01 -3.77 6.66
C PHE A 64 0.42 -2.29 6.70
N LEU A 65 -0.51 -1.38 7.03
CA LEU A 65 -0.19 0.04 7.22
C LEU A 65 0.78 0.27 8.38
N LEU A 66 0.62 -0.48 9.48
CA LEU A 66 1.57 -0.46 10.58
C LEU A 66 2.97 -0.88 10.10
N TRP A 67 3.06 -1.95 9.31
CA TRP A 67 4.32 -2.39 8.70
C TRP A 67 4.93 -1.31 7.79
N VAL A 68 4.14 -0.69 6.90
CA VAL A 68 4.62 0.38 6.01
C VAL A 68 5.19 1.54 6.82
N LYS A 69 4.51 1.92 7.91
CA LYS A 69 4.99 2.95 8.83
C LYS A 69 6.29 2.55 9.54
N LEU A 70 6.47 1.28 9.88
CA LEU A 70 7.69 0.75 10.49
C LEU A 70 8.86 0.62 9.49
N ARG A 71 8.59 0.42 8.20
CA ARG A 71 9.60 0.27 7.13
C ARG A 71 9.35 1.24 5.96
N PRO A 72 9.63 2.54 6.14
CA PRO A 72 9.48 3.53 5.08
C PRO A 72 10.46 3.26 3.93
N LEU A 73 9.99 3.38 2.68
CA LEU A 73 10.84 3.32 1.49
C LEU A 73 11.64 4.61 1.38
N ARG A 74 12.96 4.48 1.29
CA ARG A 74 13.87 5.59 1.00
C ARG A 74 14.17 5.56 -0.50
N VAL A 75 13.86 6.66 -1.19
CA VAL A 75 14.26 6.84 -2.59
C VAL A 75 15.67 7.44 -2.58
N PRO A 76 16.66 6.81 -3.25
CA PRO A 76 18.00 7.38 -3.39
C PRO A 76 17.93 8.75 -4.08
N GLU A 77 18.69 9.73 -3.59
CA GLU A 77 18.71 11.05 -4.22
C GLU A 77 19.53 11.01 -5.52
N PRO A 78 19.17 11.82 -6.54
CA PRO A 78 19.97 11.95 -7.76
C PRO A 78 21.30 12.65 -7.44
N GLY A 79 22.31 11.86 -7.08
CA GLY A 79 23.64 12.31 -6.68
C GLY A 79 24.55 11.17 -6.22
N ASP A 80 23.97 10.06 -5.74
CA ASP A 80 24.71 8.90 -5.21
C ASP A 80 25.33 7.97 -6.30
N GLY A 81 25.58 8.46 -7.52
CA GLY A 81 26.01 7.61 -8.64
C GLY A 81 26.91 8.27 -9.69
N ALA A 82 27.67 9.31 -9.33
CA ALA A 82 28.51 10.06 -10.28
C ALA A 82 30.01 10.10 -9.94
N ASP A 83 30.55 9.11 -9.24
CA ASP A 83 32.00 9.06 -8.88
C ASP A 83 32.80 7.88 -9.49
N ASP A 84 32.25 7.16 -10.48
CA ASP A 84 32.95 5.99 -11.07
C ASP A 84 33.45 6.22 -12.51
N THR A 85 33.42 7.45 -13.05
CA THR A 85 34.06 7.75 -14.35
C THR A 85 35.32 8.57 -14.14
N GLU A 86 36.34 7.94 -13.56
CA GLU A 86 37.72 8.37 -13.72
C GLU A 86 38.18 7.98 -15.13
N ALA A 87 38.21 8.95 -16.04
CA ALA A 87 39.02 8.93 -17.26
C ALA A 87 39.75 10.28 -17.34
N PRO A 88 41.00 10.39 -17.87
CA PRO A 88 41.86 9.38 -18.49
C PRO A 88 43.28 9.29 -17.86
N ALA A 89 43.88 8.10 -17.80
CA ALA A 89 45.33 8.00 -17.63
C ALA A 89 46.03 8.34 -18.96
N GLN A 90 46.22 9.63 -19.22
CA GLN A 90 47.34 10.08 -20.04
C GLN A 90 48.62 9.89 -19.23
N GLN A 91 49.42 8.88 -19.57
CA GLN A 91 50.82 8.82 -19.16
C GLN A 91 51.66 8.24 -20.31
N SER A 92 52.45 9.16 -20.88
CA SER A 92 53.80 9.02 -21.46
C SER A 92 53.96 8.27 -22.78
#